data_AF-A0A2P8WCQ6-F1
#
_entry.id   AF-A0A2P8WCQ6-F1
#
_cell.length_a   1.000
_cell.length_b   1.000
_cell.length_c   1.000
_cell.angle_alpha   90.00
_cell.angle_beta   90.00
_cell.angle_gamma   90.00
#
_symmetry.space_group_name_H-M   'P 1'
#
loop_
_entity.id
_entity.type
_entity.pdbx_description
1 polymer ?
#
loop_
_entity_poly.entity_id
_entity_poly.type
_entity_poly.pdbx_seq_one_letter_code
_entity_poly.pdbx_strand_id
1 'polypeptide(L)' 'MEEGSFVQVSAMVGWIIGVSYVESQGYQCWIVNPDLDVLSDGTFYTTSSAAMSAGRSFVERFHE' A
#
# COMPACT_ATOMS: atom_id res chain seq x y z
N MET A 1 -7.69 -4.84 18.43
CA MET A 1 -6.89 -4.72 17.20
C MET A 1 -7.83 -5.07 16.08
N GLU A 2 -8.18 -4.12 15.22
CA GLU A 2 -9.04 -4.41 14.07
C GLU A 2 -8.30 -5.42 13.18
N GLU A 3 -8.96 -6.54 12.86
CA GLU A 3 -8.37 -7.64 12.11
C GLU A 3 -8.22 -7.20 10.65
N GLY A 4 -7.02 -6.73 10.29
CA GLY A 4 -6.68 -6.41 8.91
C GLY A 4 -6.36 -7.71 8.16
N SER A 5 -7.02 -7.95 7.03
CA SER A 5 -6.65 -9.05 6.12
C SER A 5 -5.68 -8.56 5.05
N PHE A 6 -4.61 -9.30 4.82
CA PHE A 6 -3.72 -9.03 3.69
C PHE A 6 -4.41 -9.37 2.37
N VAL A 7 -4.34 -8.48 1.38
CA VAL A 7 -5.05 -8.61 0.11
C VAL A 7 -4.09 -8.87 -1.05
N GLN A 8 -3.09 -8.00 -1.22
CA GLN A 8 -2.21 -8.04 -2.38
C GLN A 8 -0.83 -7.43 -2.05
N VAL A 9 0.21 -7.92 -2.73
CA VAL A 9 1.54 -7.32 -2.75
C VAL A 9 2.08 -7.23 -4.17
N SER A 10 2.86 -6.19 -4.44
CA SER A 10 3.64 -6.01 -5.67
C SER A 10 5.06 -5.61 -5.27
N ALA A 11 6.06 -6.35 -5.75
CA ALA A 11 7.46 -6.01 -5.56
C ALA A 11 7.98 -5.21 -6.77
N MET A 12 8.75 -4.16 -6.48
CA MET A 12 9.48 -3.32 -7.44
C MET A 12 10.92 -3.20 -6.96
N VAL A 13 11.85 -2.68 -7.79
CA VAL A 13 13.28 -2.64 -7.43
C VAL A 13 13.48 -1.77 -6.18
N GLY A 14 13.77 -2.40 -5.04
CA GLY A 14 13.95 -1.72 -3.76
C GLY A 14 12.66 -1.33 -3.03
N TRP A 15 11.49 -1.65 -3.58
CA TRP A 15 10.19 -1.26 -2.99
C TRP A 15 9.23 -2.44 -2.89
N ILE A 16 8.44 -2.46 -1.83
CA ILE A 16 7.30 -3.39 -1.70
C ILE A 16 6.05 -2.54 -1.53
N ILE A 17 5.04 -2.77 -2.35
CA ILE A 17 3.74 -2.12 -2.20
C ILE A 17 2.74 -3.19 -1.79
N GLY A 18 2.08 -2.98 -0.66
CA GLY A 18 1.08 -3.90 -0.13
C GLY A 18 -0.26 -3.23 0.07
N VAL A 19 -1.31 -4.04 -0.02
CA VAL A 19 -2.68 -3.66 0.27
C VAL A 19 -3.24 -4.59 1.33
N SER A 20 -3.80 -3.98 2.36
CA SER A 20 -4.56 -4.67 3.41
C SER A 20 -6.00 -4.18 3.41
N TYR A 21 -6.93 -5.01 3.84
CA TYR A 21 -8.32 -4.63 4.06
C TYR A 21 -8.60 -4.60 5.56
N VAL A 22 -9.07 -3.46 6.05
CA VAL A 22 -9.49 -3.23 7.43
C VAL A 22 -11.01 -3.21 7.45
N GLU A 23 -11.65 -4.15 8.14
CA GLU A 23 -13.11 -4.40 8.02
C GLU A 23 -13.99 -3.17 8.25
N SER A 24 -13.56 -2.24 9.10
CA SER A 24 -14.29 -1.01 9.47
C SER A 24 -13.99 0.19 8.56
N GLN A 25 -12.89 0.16 7.80
CA GLN A 25 -12.34 1.35 7.14
C GLN A 25 -12.15 1.17 5.63
N GLY A 26 -11.93 -0.06 5.15
CA GLY A 26 -11.73 -0.35 3.73
C GLY A 26 -10.30 -0.79 3.41
N TYR A 27 -9.85 -0.57 2.18
CA TYR A 27 -8.52 -0.97 1.73
C TYR A 27 -7.49 0.11 2.05
N GLN A 28 -6.34 -0.26 2.58
CA GLN A 28 -5.24 0.65 2.86
C GLN A 28 -4.01 0.22 2.07
N CYS A 29 -3.30 1.20 1.51
CA CYS A 29 -1.98 1.00 0.92
C CYS A 29 -0.89 1.21 1.97
N TRP A 30 0.09 0.31 1.98
CA TRP A 30 1.35 0.47 2.69
C TRP A 30 2.51 0.16 1.76
N ILE A 31 3.63 0.82 1.97
CA ILE A 31 4.82 0.70 1.13
C ILE A 31 6.00 0.46 2.04
N VAL A 32 6.85 -0.51 1.72
CA VAL A 32 8.17 -0.64 2.33
C VAL A 32 9.18 -0.01 1.36
N ASN A 33 9.89 1.00 1.84
CA ASN A 33 10.94 1.68 1.07
C ASN A 33 12.27 0.89 1.09
N PRO A 34 13.29 1.30 0.32
CA PRO A 34 14.59 0.64 0.31
C PRO A 34 15.31 0.67 1.68
N ASP A 35 15.00 1.66 2.50
CA ASP A 35 15.52 1.84 3.86
C ASP A 35 14.75 1.01 4.92
N LEU A 36 13.78 0.19 4.47
CA LEU A 36 12.92 -0.67 5.29
C LEU A 36 11.89 0.06 6.17
N ASP A 37 11.66 1.35 5.93
CA ASP A 37 10.54 2.08 6.52
C ASP A 37 9.21 1.69 5.88
N VAL A 38 8.17 1.65 6.72
CA VAL A 38 6.79 1.44 6.27
C VAL A 38 6.09 2.79 6.14
N LEU A 39 5.70 3.12 4.91
CA LEU A 39 4.97 4.34 4.55
C LEU A 39 3.51 4.01 4.28
N SER A 40 2.61 4.90 4.70
CA SER A 40 1.20 4.87 4.34
C SER A 40 0.72 6.31 4.17
N ASP A 41 -0.20 6.54 3.24
CA ASP A 41 -0.83 7.84 3.03
C ASP A 41 -1.98 8.11 4.01
N GLY A 42 -2.26 7.16 4.92
CA GLY A 42 -3.36 7.24 5.89
C GLY A 42 -4.75 7.22 5.25
N THR A 43 -4.85 6.91 3.95
CA THR A 43 -6.09 6.94 3.19
C THR A 43 -6.66 5.54 3.07
N PHE A 44 -7.98 5.44 3.22
CA PHE A 44 -8.73 4.22 2.96
C PHE A 44 -9.48 4.32 1.64
N TYR A 45 -9.36 3.26 0.86
CA TYR A 45 -9.85 3.13 -0.50
C TYR A 45 -11.04 2.16 -0.53
N THR A 46 -11.99 2.42 -1.42
CA THR A 46 -13.15 1.54 -1.63
C THR A 46 -12.76 0.20 -2.27
N THR A 47 -11.67 0.17 -3.05
CA THR A 47 -11.21 -1.04 -3.75
C THR A 47 -9.72 -1.27 -3.55
N SER A 48 -9.33 -2.55 -3.57
CA SER A 48 -7.91 -2.94 -3.50
C SER A 48 -7.12 -2.40 -4.70
N SER A 49 -7.72 -2.33 -5.89
CA SER A 49 -7.05 -1.81 -7.08
C SER A 49 -6.74 -0.31 -6.95
N ALA A 50 -7.60 0.47 -6.30
CA ALA A 50 -7.36 1.89 -6.07
C ALA A 50 -6.20 2.11 -5.09
N ALA A 51 -6.18 1.36 -3.98
CA ALA A 51 -5.05 1.36 -3.03
C ALA A 51 -3.74 0.96 -3.73
N MET A 52 -3.77 -0.10 -4.53
CA MET A 52 -2.61 -0.58 -5.28
C MET A 52 -2.11 0.44 -6.31
N SER A 53 -3.03 1.12 -7.01
CA SER A 53 -2.69 2.16 -7.98
C SER A 53 -2.03 3.35 -7.31
N ALA A 54 -2.52 3.78 -6.14
CA ALA A 54 -1.92 4.87 -5.38
C ALA A 54 -0.47 4.55 -4.98
N GLY A 55 -0.23 3.34 -4.46
CA GLY A 55 1.12 2.91 -4.09
C GLY A 55 2.08 2.84 -5.29
N ARG A 56 1.61 2.37 -6.45
CA ARG A 56 2.41 2.37 -7.68
C ARG A 56 2.78 3.77 -8.13
N SER A 57 1.80 4.67 -8.20
CA SER A 57 2.05 6.06 -8.59
C SER A 57 2.98 6.80 -7.64
N PHE A 58 2.99 6.46 -6.35
CA PHE A 58 3.97 6.96 -5.40
C PHE A 58 5.38 6.49 -5.76
N VAL A 59 5.59 5.17 -5.91
CA VAL A 59 6.90 4.60 -6.23
C VAL A 59 7.42 5.15 -7.56
N GLU A 60 6.57 5.22 -8.59
CA GLU A 60 6.95 5.75 -9.92
C GLU A 60 7.52 7.17 -9.84
N ARG A 61 6.91 8.06 -9.04
CA ARG A 61 7.38 9.44 -8.84
C ARG A 61 8.69 9.54 -8.07
N PHE A 62 9.05 8.54 -7.27
CA PHE A 62 10.33 8.49 -6.55
C PHE A 62 11.48 8.01 -7.45
N HIS A 63 11.18 7.44 -8.61
CA HIS A 63 12.17 7.01 -9.60
C HIS A 63 12.41 8.04 -10.72
N GLU A 64 11.67 9.16 -10.73
CA GLU A 64 11.91 10.35 -11.57
C GLU A 64 12.94 11.29 -10.92
#